data_AF-A0AAQ3Q4D9-F1
#
_entry.id   AF-A0AAQ3Q4D9-F1
#
_cell.length_a   1.000
_cell.length_b   1.000
_cell.length_c   1.000
_cell.angle_alpha   90.00
_cell.angle_beta   90.00
_cell.angle_gamma   90.00
#
_symmetry.space_group_name_H-M   'P 1'
#
loop_
_entity.id
_entity.type
_entity.pdbx_description
1 polymer ?
#
loop_
_entity_poly.entity_id
_entity_poly.type
_entity_poly.pdbx_seq_one_letter_code
_entity_poly.pdbx_strand_id
1 'polypeptide(L)'
;MASSATSSSSSTFKPGDLCSDPPPPLRLSREQLKHCSEALSFFKKKLKIPAKIAQEFSRLQEMRLTSGEMIKKCSVALKDENLQKNRYVDVIPFDKNRIILNSERGNSSSGNRYINASFIDVRS
;
A
#
# COMPACT_ATOMS: atom_id res chain seq x y z
N MET A 1 36.81 -27.27 -26.74
CA MET A 1 35.35 -27.08 -26.72
C MET A 1 35.02 -26.11 -25.61
N ALA A 2 34.69 -24.87 -25.93
CA ALA A 2 34.34 -23.85 -24.94
C ALA A 2 32.83 -23.89 -24.70
N SER A 3 32.42 -24.30 -23.51
CA SER A 3 31.02 -24.35 -23.09
C SER A 3 30.49 -22.93 -22.95
N SER A 4 29.49 -22.59 -23.77
CA SER A 4 28.77 -21.32 -23.66
C SER A 4 27.90 -21.34 -22.42
N ALA A 5 28.21 -20.46 -21.46
CA ALA A 5 27.38 -20.22 -20.30
C ALA A 5 26.08 -19.54 -20.76
N THR A 6 24.96 -20.24 -20.62
CA THR A 6 23.63 -19.68 -20.82
C THR A 6 23.36 -18.66 -19.71
N SER A 7 23.28 -17.38 -20.09
CA SER A 7 22.84 -16.31 -19.20
C SER A 7 21.35 -16.49 -18.91
N SER A 8 21.02 -17.05 -17.75
CA SER A 8 19.67 -16.98 -17.19
C SER A 8 19.39 -15.52 -16.84
N SER A 9 18.77 -14.78 -17.77
CA SER A 9 18.29 -13.44 -17.50
C SER A 9 17.18 -13.52 -16.45
N SER A 10 17.54 -13.37 -15.18
CA SER A 10 16.57 -13.10 -14.13
C SER A 10 15.91 -11.77 -14.48
N SER A 11 14.66 -11.86 -14.96
CA SER A 11 13.82 -10.69 -15.23
C SER A 11 13.47 -10.04 -13.89
N THR A 12 14.42 -9.28 -13.35
CA THR A 12 14.23 -8.46 -12.17
C THR A 12 13.27 -7.35 -12.55
N PHE A 13 12.04 -7.43 -12.07
CA PHE A 13 11.03 -6.39 -12.25
C PHE A 13 11.56 -5.07 -11.69
N LYS A 14 11.81 -4.09 -12.56
CA LYS A 14 12.18 -2.73 -12.17
C LYS A 14 10.93 -1.85 -12.17
N PRO A 15 10.52 -1.27 -11.03
CA PRO A 15 9.36 -0.38 -10.97
C PRO A 15 9.44 0.81 -11.93
N GLY A 16 10.65 1.25 -12.31
CA GLY A 16 10.87 2.35 -13.26
C GLY A 16 10.46 2.05 -14.71
N ASP A 17 10.32 0.78 -15.09
CA ASP A 17 9.92 0.39 -16.46
C ASP A 17 8.42 0.61 -16.73
N LEU A 18 7.62 0.91 -15.69
CA LEU A 18 6.22 1.31 -15.83
C LEU A 18 6.04 2.76 -16.32
N CYS A 19 7.11 3.55 -16.39
CA CYS A 19 7.06 4.97 -16.76
C CYS A 19 7.15 5.21 -18.28
N SER A 20 7.41 4.16 -19.07
CA SER A 20 7.33 4.24 -20.53
C SER A 20 5.87 4.21 -20.96
N ASP A 21 5.46 5.09 -21.89
CA ASP A 21 4.12 5.08 -22.49
C ASP A 21 4.21 4.77 -24.00
N PRO A 22 3.76 3.58 -24.46
CA PRO A 22 3.15 2.51 -23.66
C PRO A 22 4.20 1.71 -22.88
N PRO A 23 3.82 1.12 -21.73
CA PRO A 23 4.74 0.32 -20.94
C PRO A 23 5.16 -0.93 -21.75
N PRO A 24 6.42 -1.39 -21.60
CA PRO A 24 6.89 -2.56 -22.30
C PRO A 24 6.03 -3.79 -21.94
N PRO A 25 5.77 -4.70 -22.89
CA PRO A 25 5.01 -5.91 -22.61
C PRO A 25 5.64 -6.74 -21.49
N LEU A 26 4.85 -7.07 -20.49
CA LEU A 26 5.29 -7.93 -19.39
C LEU A 26 5.53 -9.35 -19.90
N ARG A 27 6.78 -9.82 -19.83
CA ARG A 27 7.13 -11.22 -20.11
C ARG A 27 7.10 -12.02 -18.81
N LEU A 28 6.08 -12.85 -18.66
CA LEU A 28 5.90 -13.69 -17.48
C LEU A 28 6.70 -14.99 -17.61
N SER A 29 7.28 -15.46 -16.49
CA SER A 29 7.77 -16.83 -16.38
C SER A 29 6.61 -17.84 -16.46
N ARG A 30 6.91 -19.13 -16.67
CA ARG A 30 5.88 -20.18 -16.68
C ARG A 30 5.15 -20.27 -15.34
N GLU A 31 5.88 -20.11 -14.24
CA GLU A 31 5.36 -20.11 -12.87
C GLU A 31 4.45 -18.90 -12.63
N GLN A 32 4.89 -17.70 -13.05
CA GLN A 32 4.08 -16.49 -12.96
C GLN A 32 2.79 -16.62 -13.78
N LEU A 33 2.88 -17.12 -15.01
CA LEU A 33 1.71 -17.35 -15.87
C LEU A 33 0.73 -18.33 -15.23
N LYS A 34 1.24 -19.41 -14.61
CA LYS A 34 0.44 -20.38 -13.86
C LYS A 34 -0.31 -19.70 -12.71
N HIS A 35 0.39 -18.95 -11.85
CA HIS A 35 -0.24 -18.23 -10.73
C HIS A 35 -1.27 -17.21 -11.20
N CYS A 36 -0.98 -16.45 -12.27
CA CYS A 36 -1.94 -15.52 -12.85
C CYS A 36 -3.20 -16.23 -13.36
N SER A 37 -3.04 -17.40 -13.99
CA SER A 37 -4.16 -18.19 -14.51
C SER A 37 -5.03 -18.76 -13.38
N GLU A 38 -4.40 -19.25 -12.31
CA GLU A 38 -5.08 -19.75 -11.10
C GLU A 38 -5.85 -18.62 -10.40
N ALA A 39 -5.20 -17.48 -10.17
CA ALA A 39 -5.82 -16.30 -9.57
C ALA A 39 -7.01 -15.81 -10.42
N LEU A 40 -6.85 -15.71 -11.74
CA LEU A 40 -7.92 -15.28 -12.64
C LEU A 40 -9.12 -16.23 -12.58
N SER A 41 -8.89 -17.55 -12.59
CA SER A 41 -9.94 -18.55 -12.44
C SER A 41 -10.69 -18.39 -11.12
N PHE A 42 -9.96 -18.19 -10.02
CA PHE A 42 -10.52 -17.93 -8.69
C PHE A 42 -11.39 -16.67 -8.67
N PHE A 43 -10.86 -15.53 -9.13
CA PHE A 43 -11.58 -14.26 -9.12
C PHE A 43 -12.80 -14.29 -10.04
N LYS A 44 -12.72 -14.91 -11.23
CA LYS A 44 -13.87 -15.10 -12.13
C LYS A 44 -14.98 -15.89 -11.46
N LYS A 45 -14.65 -16.98 -10.76
CA LYS A 45 -15.66 -17.76 -10.01
C LYS A 45 -16.30 -16.94 -8.90
N LYS A 46 -15.50 -16.15 -8.17
CA LYS A 46 -15.98 -15.31 -7.07
C LYS A 46 -16.88 -14.17 -7.55
N LEU A 47 -16.55 -13.54 -8.68
CA LEU A 47 -17.36 -12.47 -9.29
C LEU A 47 -18.76 -12.96 -9.71
N LYS A 48 -18.94 -14.27 -9.99
CA LYS A 48 -20.26 -14.87 -10.26
C LYS A 48 -21.13 -14.98 -9.01
N ILE A 49 -20.58 -14.74 -7.81
CA ILE A 49 -21.30 -14.83 -6.53
C ILE A 49 -21.12 -13.50 -5.76
N PRO A 50 -21.79 -12.39 -6.18
CA PRO A 50 -21.62 -11.07 -5.56
C PRO A 50 -21.91 -11.06 -4.06
N ALA A 51 -22.87 -11.87 -3.60
CA ALA A 51 -23.21 -12.02 -2.19
C ALA A 51 -22.01 -12.45 -1.32
N LYS A 52 -21.10 -13.26 -1.86
CA LYS A 52 -19.89 -13.68 -1.14
C LYS A 52 -18.93 -12.51 -0.95
N ILE A 53 -18.75 -11.67 -1.96
CA ILE A 53 -17.92 -10.46 -1.87
C ILE A 53 -18.53 -9.49 -0.85
N ALA A 54 -19.85 -9.30 -0.89
CA ALA A 54 -20.56 -8.48 0.08
C ALA A 54 -20.38 -8.98 1.51
N GLN A 55 -20.56 -10.29 1.74
CA GLN A 55 -20.36 -10.90 3.06
C GLN A 55 -18.94 -10.71 3.59
N GLU A 56 -17.92 -10.95 2.76
CA GLU A 56 -16.52 -10.74 3.14
C GLU A 56 -16.25 -9.27 3.47
N PHE A 57 -16.82 -8.34 2.69
CA PHE A 57 -16.70 -6.92 2.97
C PHE A 57 -17.41 -6.54 4.28
N SER A 58 -18.61 -7.06 4.54
CA SER A 58 -19.32 -6.85 5.82
C SER A 58 -18.49 -7.29 7.02
N ARG A 59 -17.78 -8.41 6.93
CA ARG A 59 -16.86 -8.85 8.00
C ARG A 59 -15.71 -7.87 8.23
N LEU A 60 -15.19 -7.22 7.18
CA LEU A 60 -14.18 -6.17 7.34
C LEU A 60 -14.76 -4.93 8.04
N GLN A 61 -16.05 -4.64 7.84
CA GLN A 61 -16.73 -3.52 8.51
C GLN A 61 -16.83 -3.74 10.02
N GLU A 62 -17.00 -4.99 10.47
CA GLU A 62 -17.00 -5.37 11.90
C GLU A 62 -15.63 -5.15 12.57
N MET A 63 -14.55 -5.13 11.79
CA MET A 63 -13.19 -4.89 12.26
C MET A 63 -12.79 -3.41 12.25
N ARG A 64 -13.72 -2.50 11.89
CA ARG A 64 -13.46 -1.05 11.91
C ARG A 64 -13.17 -0.59 13.33
N LEU A 65 -12.28 0.40 13.43
CA LEU A 65 -11.97 1.03 14.71
C LEU A 65 -13.17 1.81 15.22
N THR A 66 -13.37 1.72 16.53
CA THR A 66 -14.28 2.63 17.24
C THR A 66 -13.68 4.03 17.33
N SER A 67 -14.53 5.04 17.54
CA SER A 67 -14.05 6.43 17.74
C SER A 67 -13.06 6.54 18.91
N GLY A 68 -13.28 5.79 19.99
CA GLY A 68 -12.37 5.77 21.14
C GLY A 68 -10.98 5.19 20.79
N GLU A 69 -10.93 4.16 19.93
CA GLU A 69 -9.66 3.63 19.44
C GLU A 69 -8.97 4.58 18.47
N MET A 70 -9.73 5.27 17.60
CA MET A 70 -9.17 6.27 16.70
C MET A 70 -8.48 7.40 17.48
N ILE A 71 -9.10 7.91 18.54
CA ILE A 71 -8.49 8.95 19.39
C ILE A 71 -7.16 8.47 19.98
N LYS A 72 -7.10 7.23 20.44
CA LYS A 72 -5.89 6.64 21.03
C LYS A 72 -4.80 6.34 19.99
N LYS A 73 -5.19 5.85 18.81
CA LYS A 73 -4.25 5.37 17.78
C LYS A 73 -3.81 6.46 16.80
N CYS A 74 -4.49 7.61 16.76
CA CYS A 74 -4.20 8.73 15.86
C CYS A 74 -3.96 10.04 16.64
N SER A 75 -3.43 9.96 17.85
CA SER A 75 -3.33 11.09 18.78
C SER A 75 -2.50 12.25 18.23
N VAL A 76 -1.47 11.97 17.42
CA VAL A 76 -0.61 13.01 16.82
C VAL A 76 -1.38 13.79 15.75
N ALA A 77 -2.14 13.08 14.91
CA ALA A 77 -2.93 13.69 13.85
C ALA A 77 -4.07 14.58 14.37
N LEU A 78 -4.56 14.28 15.59
CA LEU A 78 -5.64 14.98 16.26
C LEU A 78 -5.19 16.17 17.14
N LYS A 79 -3.88 16.43 17.23
CA LYS A 79 -3.39 17.64 17.92
C LYS A 79 -3.85 18.90 17.19
N ASP A 80 -4.16 19.96 17.93
CA ASP A 80 -4.65 21.23 17.38
C ASP A 80 -3.73 21.80 16.28
N GLU A 81 -2.41 21.70 16.48
CA GLU A 81 -1.38 22.11 15.51
C GLU A 81 -1.39 21.32 14.18
N ASN A 82 -2.09 20.18 14.14
CA ASN A 82 -2.17 19.25 13.01
C ASN A 82 -3.55 19.16 12.36
N LEU A 83 -4.61 19.63 13.03
CA LEU A 83 -5.98 19.52 12.52
C LEU A 83 -6.13 20.15 11.12
N GLN A 84 -5.56 21.34 10.92
CA GLN A 84 -5.59 22.07 9.64
C GLN A 84 -4.73 21.41 8.54
N LYS A 85 -3.92 20.39 8.87
CA LYS A 85 -3.10 19.63 7.93
C LYS A 85 -3.80 18.37 7.42
N ASN A 86 -5.04 18.12 7.86
CA ASN A 86 -5.88 17.02 7.43
C ASN A 86 -6.99 17.53 6.51
N ARG A 87 -7.18 16.89 5.35
CA ARG A 87 -8.31 17.22 4.46
C ARG A 87 -9.65 16.80 5.08
N TYR A 88 -9.67 15.66 5.77
CA TYR A 88 -10.83 15.14 6.49
C TYR A 88 -10.40 14.65 7.87
N VAL A 89 -11.22 14.91 8.89
CA VAL A 89 -10.89 14.60 10.30
C VAL A 89 -10.97 13.12 10.62
N ASP A 90 -11.74 12.36 9.84
CA ASP A 90 -11.94 10.93 9.96
C ASP A 90 -10.99 10.11 9.04
N VAL A 91 -10.19 10.79 8.21
CA VAL A 91 -9.17 10.19 7.34
C VAL A 91 -7.80 10.70 7.76
N ILE A 92 -7.24 10.05 8.78
CA ILE A 92 -5.98 10.43 9.44
C ILE A 92 -5.07 9.21 9.67
N PRO A 93 -3.74 9.39 9.71
CA PRO A 93 -2.81 8.28 9.86
C PRO A 93 -2.76 7.77 11.31
N PHE A 94 -2.45 6.48 11.50
CA PHE A 94 -2.14 5.97 12.83
C PHE A 94 -0.74 6.42 13.27
N ASP A 95 -0.58 6.65 14.57
CA ASP A 95 0.68 7.04 15.18
C ASP A 95 1.79 6.02 14.90
N LYS A 96 1.44 4.72 14.84
CA LYS A 96 2.39 3.61 14.65
C LYS A 96 3.05 3.55 13.27
N ASN A 97 2.40 4.08 12.23
CA ASN A 97 2.88 3.96 10.85
C ASN A 97 2.79 5.27 10.07
N ARG A 98 2.52 6.40 10.73
CA ARG A 98 2.60 7.72 10.09
C ARG A 98 4.03 8.00 9.60
N ILE A 99 4.12 8.76 8.51
CA ILE A 99 5.40 9.30 8.05
C ILE A 99 5.81 10.46 8.98
N ILE A 100 7.09 10.51 9.35
CA ILE A 100 7.66 11.58 10.19
C ILE A 100 8.65 12.38 9.33
N LEU A 101 8.31 13.63 9.02
CA LEU A 101 9.17 14.52 8.22
C LEU A 101 10.43 14.90 9.00
N ASN A 102 11.56 15.07 8.32
CA ASN A 102 12.77 15.61 8.93
C ASN A 102 12.65 17.12 9.11
N SER A 103 13.14 17.64 10.25
CA SER A 103 13.26 19.08 10.47
C SER A 103 14.31 19.63 9.53
N GLU A 104 13.98 20.70 8.80
CA GLU A 104 14.93 21.40 7.95
C GLU A 104 16.05 21.99 8.80
N ARG A 105 17.31 21.85 8.36
CA ARG A 105 18.46 22.48 9.02
C ARG A 105 18.32 24.00 8.92
N GLY A 106 18.00 24.66 10.02
CA GLY A 106 18.10 26.13 10.14
C GLY A 106 16.87 26.87 10.66
N ASN A 107 15.71 26.21 10.82
CA ASN A 107 14.54 26.83 11.45
C ASN A 107 14.37 26.32 12.89
N SER A 108 14.62 27.22 13.85
CA SER A 108 14.54 26.98 15.30
C SER A 108 13.10 26.97 15.85
N SER A 109 12.10 27.22 15.01
CA SER A 109 10.70 26.97 15.34
C SER A 109 10.50 25.46 15.34
N SER A 110 10.06 24.89 16.48
CA SER A 110 9.75 23.46 16.67
C SER A 110 8.91 22.93 15.50
N GLY A 111 9.61 22.43 14.49
CA GLY A 111 9.09 22.25 13.14
C GLY A 111 8.21 21.03 13.13
N ASN A 112 6.91 21.25 13.19
CA ASN A 112 5.89 20.21 13.23
C ASN A 112 6.13 19.15 12.13
N ARG A 113 6.63 17.97 12.56
CA ARG A 113 7.07 16.84 11.71
C ARG A 113 5.92 16.00 11.15
N TYR A 114 4.70 16.52 11.22
CA TYR A 114 3.48 15.84 10.81
C TYR A 114 3.17 16.04 9.33
N ILE A 115 2.84 14.93 8.67
CA ILE A 115 2.14 14.89 7.39
C ILE A 115 1.06 13.80 7.48
N ASN A 116 -0.11 14.05 6.89
CA ASN A 116 -1.16 13.04 6.78
C ASN A 116 -0.76 12.02 5.69
N ALA A 117 0.05 11.05 6.08
CA ALA A 117 0.50 9.93 5.25
C ALA A 117 0.91 8.75 6.13
N SER A 118 0.73 7.53 5.62
CA SER A 118 1.03 6.28 6.32
C SER A 118 1.90 5.36 5.48
N PHE A 119 2.84 4.66 6.13
CA PHE A 119 3.49 3.49 5.55
C PHE A 119 2.51 2.33 5.47
N ILE A 120 2.43 1.70 4.29
CA ILE A 120 1.65 0.49 4.05
C ILE A 120 2.63 -0.64 3.77
N ASP A 121 2.59 -1.69 4.61
CA ASP A 121 3.30 -2.94 4.35
C ASP A 121 2.31 -4.00 3.86
N VAL A 122 2.77 -4.81 2.91
CA VAL A 122 2.03 -5.93 2.31
C VAL A 122 2.57 -7.28 2.77
N ARG A 123 3.62 -7.28 3.60
CA ARG A 123 4.16 -8.48 4.25
C ARG A 123 3.49 -8.64 5.61
N SER A 124 2.87 -9.80 5.83
CA SER A 124 2.31 -10.26 7.11
C SER A 124 3.36 -10.96 7.94
#